data_AF-A0A7C8Q091-F1
#
_entry.id   AF-A0A7C8Q091-F1
#
_cell.length_a   1.000
_cell.length_b   1.000
_cell.length_c   1.000
_cell.angle_alpha   90.00
_cell.angle_beta   90.00
_cell.angle_gamma   90.00
#
_symmetry.space_group_name_H-M   'P 1'
#
loop_
_entity.id
_entity.type
_entity.pdbx_description
1 polymer ?
#
loop_
_entity_poly.entity_id
_entity_poly.type
_entity_poly.pdbx_seq_one_letter_code
_entity_poly.pdbx_strand_id
1 'polypeptide(L)'
;MVGGIGAPTPDLEYATLAKFDNLVATGAIIWGPSDPEYRDTELPHDIGLLDNIYDFPVEFRVAPAFSNRLGPVPSYVAGNSKPPSFIGPDPVLVAARIGETHTLAFSKFCVLRPHFVLYPNQFERHSPELTGQDLHAAWQVLKAFPRTPLMMIHNYGSASGGLRGHKHMEVFPKPGSSGFKLFPDLTKLKLRDVVSVPTVPYENHIIALSAQTSPEDLEQKYNNIVSLAAQDLVFDRRTSYNVVMTKDWIMAIARKCTGLPGLEVDAAGMIGMVWVGSEEEKEAWIDMGPINYLELLGIPPLQMYDSLSLDRSRYRLDH
;
A
#
# COMPACT_ATOMS: atom_id res chain seq x y z
N MET A 1 -20.69 49.25 -4.06
CA MET A 1 -20.34 48.26 -5.10
C MET A 1 -19.99 46.96 -4.38
N VAL A 2 -20.99 46.14 -4.08
CA VAL A 2 -21.37 44.93 -4.84
C VAL A 2 -20.18 43.99 -5.12
N GLY A 3 -20.06 42.97 -4.25
CA GLY A 3 -19.89 41.56 -4.63
C GLY A 3 -18.62 41.15 -5.37
N GLY A 4 -17.63 40.66 -4.61
CA GLY A 4 -16.78 39.56 -5.08
C GLY A 4 -17.29 38.27 -4.45
N ILE A 5 -18.11 37.51 -5.18
CA ILE A 5 -18.48 36.14 -4.82
C ILE A 5 -17.16 35.36 -4.83
N GLY A 6 -16.69 34.95 -3.66
CA GLY A 6 -15.53 34.07 -3.54
C GLY A 6 -15.79 32.84 -4.38
N ALA A 7 -15.01 32.67 -5.46
CA ALA A 7 -15.07 31.45 -6.24
C ALA A 7 -14.93 30.27 -5.26
N PRO A 8 -15.83 29.27 -5.30
CA PRO A 8 -15.67 28.10 -4.45
C PRO A 8 -14.29 27.51 -4.74
N THR A 9 -13.48 27.34 -3.70
CA THR A 9 -12.22 26.62 -3.83
C THR A 9 -12.56 25.28 -4.48
N PRO A 10 -11.96 24.95 -5.64
CA PRO A 10 -12.32 23.72 -6.32
C PRO A 10 -12.05 22.55 -5.39
N ASP A 11 -13.03 21.64 -5.33
CA ASP A 11 -12.91 20.38 -4.61
C ASP A 11 -11.59 19.69 -4.97
N LEU A 12 -10.81 19.30 -3.96
CA LEU A 12 -9.44 18.78 -4.12
C LEU A 12 -9.42 17.63 -5.12
N GLU A 13 -10.40 16.74 -5.07
CA GLU A 13 -10.53 15.64 -6.01
C GLU A 13 -10.68 16.12 -7.45
N TYR A 14 -11.59 17.07 -7.71
CA TYR A 14 -11.80 17.59 -9.07
C TYR A 14 -10.56 18.33 -9.58
N ALA A 15 -9.96 19.17 -8.75
CA ALA A 15 -8.76 19.94 -9.12
C ALA A 15 -7.58 19.02 -9.45
N THR A 16 -7.39 17.96 -8.66
CA THR A 16 -6.27 17.03 -8.86
C THR A 16 -6.48 16.11 -10.05
N LEU A 17 -7.71 15.65 -10.32
CA LEU A 17 -8.01 14.88 -11.53
C LEU A 17 -7.76 15.71 -12.81
N ALA A 18 -8.23 16.96 -12.84
CA ALA A 18 -8.00 17.84 -13.98
C ALA A 18 -6.50 18.16 -14.17
N LYS A 19 -5.77 18.39 -13.08
CA LYS A 19 -4.31 18.61 -13.13
C LYS A 19 -3.57 17.35 -13.58
N PHE A 20 -3.97 16.16 -13.13
CA PHE A 20 -3.40 14.90 -13.57
C PHE A 20 -3.47 14.74 -15.10
N ASP A 21 -4.64 14.95 -15.68
CA ASP A 21 -4.84 14.82 -17.14
C ASP A 21 -3.96 15.79 -17.92
N ASN A 22 -3.81 17.02 -17.42
CA ASN A 22 -2.91 17.99 -18.04
C ASN A 22 -1.43 17.57 -17.93
N LEU A 23 -1.01 17.03 -16.79
CA LEU A 23 0.36 16.54 -16.58
C LEU A 23 0.67 15.31 -17.44
N VAL A 24 -0.31 14.43 -17.69
CA VAL A 24 -0.18 13.34 -18.65
C VAL A 24 -0.06 13.89 -20.08
N ALA A 25 -0.96 14.81 -20.48
CA ALA A 25 -0.96 15.39 -21.83
C ALA A 25 0.33 16.15 -22.17
N THR A 26 1.01 16.71 -21.15
CA THR A 26 2.29 17.43 -21.30
C THR A 26 3.52 16.54 -21.12
N GLY A 27 3.34 15.25 -20.80
CA GLY A 27 4.42 14.30 -20.56
C GLY A 27 5.16 14.47 -19.23
N ALA A 28 4.64 15.30 -18.32
CA ALA A 28 5.18 15.48 -16.98
C ALA A 28 4.91 14.27 -16.06
N ILE A 29 3.80 13.56 -16.29
CA ILE A 29 3.48 12.26 -15.71
C ILE A 29 3.55 11.19 -16.79
N ILE A 30 4.23 10.08 -16.47
CA ILE A 30 4.24 8.87 -17.29
C ILE A 30 3.09 7.99 -16.81
N TRP A 31 2.07 7.89 -17.65
CA TRP A 31 0.88 7.08 -17.40
C TRP A 31 0.33 6.56 -18.74
N GLY A 32 -0.23 5.36 -18.71
CA GLY A 32 -1.01 4.79 -19.80
C GLY A 32 -2.13 3.92 -19.22
N PRO A 33 -3.22 3.70 -19.97
CA PRO A 33 -4.25 2.77 -19.55
C PRO A 33 -3.63 1.38 -19.31
N SER A 34 -3.98 0.78 -18.17
CA SER A 34 -3.62 -0.59 -17.81
C SER A 34 -4.88 -1.24 -17.28
N ASP A 35 -5.52 -2.09 -18.07
CA ASP A 35 -6.72 -2.77 -17.64
C ASP A 35 -6.36 -3.85 -16.62
N PRO A 36 -7.12 -3.98 -15.52
CA PRO A 36 -6.88 -5.03 -14.55
C PRO A 36 -7.24 -6.40 -15.12
N GLU A 37 -6.36 -7.37 -14.94
CA GLU A 37 -6.63 -8.78 -15.17
C GLU A 37 -6.83 -9.48 -13.82
N TYR A 38 -8.00 -10.08 -13.64
CA TYR A 38 -8.35 -10.80 -12.42
C TYR A 38 -8.01 -12.27 -12.56
N ARG A 39 -7.37 -12.83 -11.54
CA ARG A 39 -7.13 -14.26 -11.44
C ARG A 39 -7.66 -14.76 -10.10
N ASP A 40 -8.59 -15.70 -10.17
CA ASP A 40 -8.96 -16.54 -9.04
C ASP A 40 -7.79 -17.49 -8.78
N THR A 41 -7.35 -17.59 -7.53
CA THR A 41 -6.16 -18.38 -7.19
C THR A 41 -6.44 -19.88 -7.06
N GLU A 42 -7.66 -20.32 -7.36
CA GLU A 42 -8.15 -21.72 -7.30
C GLU A 42 -7.71 -22.48 -6.03
N LEU A 43 -7.62 -21.78 -4.89
CA LEU A 43 -7.18 -22.36 -3.63
C LEU A 43 -8.36 -22.34 -2.66
N PRO A 44 -9.12 -23.46 -2.55
CA PRO A 44 -10.15 -23.55 -1.55
C PRO A 44 -9.52 -23.61 -0.16
N HIS A 45 -9.41 -22.46 0.49
CA HIS A 45 -9.13 -22.40 1.93
C HIS A 45 -10.46 -22.52 2.68
N ASP A 46 -10.81 -23.76 3.02
CA ASP A 46 -11.89 -24.05 3.95
C ASP A 46 -11.41 -23.80 5.38
N ILE A 47 -11.65 -22.58 5.89
CA ILE A 47 -11.37 -22.24 7.29
C ILE A 47 -12.57 -21.46 7.83
N GLY A 48 -13.31 -22.11 8.72
CA GLY A 48 -14.68 -21.77 9.18
C GLY A 48 -14.88 -20.48 9.98
N LEU A 49 -14.34 -19.36 9.50
CA LEU A 49 -14.65 -18.00 9.97
C LEU A 49 -15.31 -17.14 8.90
N LEU A 50 -15.18 -17.52 7.63
CA LEU A 50 -15.95 -16.98 6.53
C LEU A 50 -16.96 -18.05 6.12
N ASP A 51 -18.25 -17.71 6.07
CA ASP A 51 -19.32 -18.65 5.67
C ASP A 51 -19.18 -19.10 4.18
N ASN A 52 -18.09 -18.75 3.50
CA ASN A 52 -17.73 -19.11 2.13
C ASN A 52 -16.21 -19.29 2.02
N ILE A 53 -15.80 -20.21 1.14
CA ILE A 53 -14.42 -20.33 0.62
C ILE A 53 -14.02 -18.96 0.06
N TYR A 54 -12.96 -18.36 0.61
CA TYR A 54 -12.41 -17.11 0.11
C TYR A 54 -11.17 -17.39 -0.72
N ASP A 55 -11.31 -17.32 -2.05
CA ASP A 55 -10.15 -17.20 -2.94
C ASP A 55 -9.55 -15.82 -2.74
N PHE A 56 -8.27 -15.76 -2.36
CA PHE A 56 -7.54 -14.49 -2.24
C PHE A 56 -7.36 -13.90 -3.64
N PRO A 57 -8.07 -12.80 -3.99
CA PRO A 57 -8.11 -12.34 -5.36
C PRO A 57 -6.82 -11.58 -5.66
N VAL A 58 -6.25 -11.83 -6.83
CA VAL A 58 -5.10 -11.09 -7.34
C VAL A 58 -5.50 -10.33 -8.61
N GLU A 59 -5.26 -9.03 -8.58
CA GLU A 59 -5.39 -8.11 -9.71
C GLU A 59 -4.00 -7.85 -10.30
N PHE A 60 -3.77 -8.26 -11.54
CA PHE A 60 -2.58 -7.92 -12.30
C PHE A 60 -2.81 -6.70 -13.17
N ARG A 61 -1.81 -5.82 -13.24
CA ARG A 61 -1.73 -4.74 -14.25
C ARG A 61 -0.35 -4.71 -14.87
N VAL A 62 -0.30 -4.79 -16.19
CA VAL A 62 0.91 -4.47 -16.95
C VAL A 62 0.91 -2.97 -17.20
N ALA A 63 1.76 -2.24 -16.47
CA ALA A 63 1.79 -0.79 -16.48
C ALA A 63 2.97 -0.27 -17.30
N PRO A 64 2.74 0.52 -18.37
CA PRO A 64 3.82 1.13 -19.16
C PRO A 64 4.76 2.02 -18.34
N ALA A 65 4.29 2.54 -17.19
CA ALA A 65 5.11 3.31 -16.26
C ALA A 65 6.26 2.49 -15.64
N PHE A 66 6.20 1.16 -15.70
CA PHE A 66 7.18 0.24 -15.09
C PHE A 66 8.18 -0.31 -16.11
N SER A 67 7.85 -0.31 -17.41
CA SER A 67 8.70 -0.88 -18.48
C SER A 67 10.04 -0.15 -18.68
N ASN A 68 10.17 1.07 -18.17
CA ASN A 68 11.38 1.90 -18.25
C ASN A 68 12.03 2.18 -16.87
N ARG A 69 11.86 1.29 -15.87
CA ARG A 69 12.52 1.39 -14.55
C ARG A 69 14.06 1.20 -14.59
N LEU A 70 14.74 1.65 -15.65
CA LEU A 70 16.21 1.63 -15.78
C LEU A 70 16.94 2.71 -14.97
N GLY A 71 16.26 3.35 -14.01
CA GLY A 71 16.91 4.29 -13.11
C GLY A 71 16.18 4.39 -11.78
N PRO A 72 16.86 4.81 -10.70
CA PRO A 72 16.18 5.22 -9.49
C PRO A 72 15.11 6.24 -9.88
N VAL A 73 13.90 6.08 -9.34
CA VAL A 73 12.82 7.07 -9.47
C VAL A 73 13.44 8.45 -9.19
N PRO A 74 13.44 9.39 -10.15
CA PRO A 74 13.99 10.71 -9.90
C PRO A 74 12.95 11.49 -9.11
N SER A 75 12.83 11.18 -7.83
CA SER A 75 12.72 12.27 -6.85
C SER A 75 14.14 12.78 -6.63
N TYR A 76 14.30 13.99 -6.11
CA TYR A 76 15.59 14.63 -5.82
C TYR A 76 16.28 15.21 -7.05
N VAL A 77 16.06 16.51 -7.26
CA VAL A 77 17.10 17.37 -7.85
C VAL A 77 18.30 17.26 -6.92
N ALA A 78 19.30 16.45 -7.30
CA ALA A 78 20.57 16.42 -6.60
C ALA A 78 21.25 17.78 -6.83
N GLY A 79 21.24 18.65 -5.82
CA GLY A 79 22.19 19.75 -5.78
C GLY A 79 23.61 19.17 -5.77
N ASN A 80 24.53 19.76 -6.54
CA ASN A 80 25.94 19.37 -6.66
C ASN A 80 26.79 19.55 -5.37
N SER A 81 26.16 19.56 -4.19
CA SER A 81 26.81 19.80 -2.91
C SER A 81 26.43 18.71 -1.91
N LYS A 82 27.44 18.07 -1.31
CA LYS A 82 27.23 17.15 -0.18
C LYS A 82 26.95 17.94 1.11
N PRO A 83 25.99 17.51 1.96
CA PRO A 83 24.96 16.52 1.67
C PRO A 83 23.79 17.15 0.88
N PRO A 84 23.06 16.37 0.07
CA PRO A 84 21.92 16.90 -0.68
C PRO A 84 20.85 17.37 0.30
N SER A 85 20.56 18.67 0.30
CA SER A 85 19.37 19.20 0.95
C SER A 85 18.15 18.62 0.25
N PHE A 86 17.18 18.13 1.01
CA PHE A 86 15.88 17.76 0.47
C PHE A 86 15.20 19.03 -0.08
N ILE A 87 14.95 19.07 -1.39
CA ILE A 87 14.33 20.22 -2.07
C ILE A 87 12.80 20.05 -2.18
N GLY A 88 12.25 18.92 -1.72
CA GLY A 88 10.84 18.57 -1.89
C GLY A 88 10.53 18.01 -3.29
N PRO A 89 9.24 17.75 -3.59
CA PRO A 89 8.81 17.31 -4.91
C PRO A 89 9.01 18.41 -5.96
N ASP A 90 9.09 18.02 -7.24
CA ASP A 90 9.03 18.97 -8.36
C ASP A 90 7.77 19.84 -8.21
N PRO A 91 7.88 21.19 -8.18
CA PRO A 91 6.74 22.09 -8.06
C PRO A 91 5.64 21.84 -9.10
N VAL A 92 6.00 21.35 -10.29
CA VAL A 92 5.03 20.99 -11.34
C VAL A 92 4.12 19.85 -10.87
N LEU A 93 4.68 18.88 -10.15
CA LEU A 93 3.99 17.70 -9.64
C LEU A 93 3.25 17.95 -8.31
N VAL A 94 3.39 19.12 -7.67
CA VAL A 94 2.68 19.42 -6.42
C VAL A 94 1.18 19.50 -6.67
N ALA A 95 0.41 18.63 -6.02
CA ALA A 95 -1.05 18.62 -6.09
C ALA A 95 -1.66 19.59 -5.07
N ALA A 96 -1.23 19.50 -3.81
CA ALA A 96 -1.71 20.37 -2.73
C ALA A 96 -0.77 20.34 -1.51
N ARG A 97 -0.95 21.32 -0.62
CA ARG A 97 -0.39 21.31 0.73
C ARG A 97 -1.40 20.70 1.68
N ILE A 98 -0.96 19.77 2.52
CA ILE A 98 -1.81 19.06 3.48
C ILE A 98 -1.40 19.51 4.87
N GLY A 99 -2.20 20.43 5.42
CA GLY A 99 -1.82 21.19 6.61
C GLY A 99 -0.48 21.92 6.43
N GLU A 100 0.22 22.12 7.53
CA GLU A 100 1.54 22.78 7.55
C GLU A 100 2.70 21.78 7.35
N THR A 101 2.44 20.49 7.55
CA THR A 101 3.48 19.46 7.74
C THR A 101 3.70 18.59 6.52
N HIS A 102 2.74 18.48 5.58
CA HIS A 102 2.86 17.58 4.43
C HIS A 102 2.58 18.23 3.08
N THR A 103 3.10 17.60 2.02
CA THR A 103 2.82 17.93 0.62
C THR A 103 2.30 16.71 -0.11
N LEU A 104 1.16 16.85 -0.77
CA LEU A 104 0.65 15.88 -1.73
C LEU A 104 1.20 16.23 -3.12
N ALA A 105 1.88 15.30 -3.76
CA ALA A 105 2.39 15.43 -5.12
C ALA A 105 1.94 14.24 -5.97
N PHE A 106 1.90 14.40 -7.29
CA PHE A 106 1.69 13.27 -8.19
C PHE A 106 2.96 12.40 -8.26
N SER A 107 2.77 11.08 -8.29
CA SER A 107 3.85 10.19 -8.72
C SER A 107 4.20 10.49 -10.17
N LYS A 108 5.49 10.45 -10.52
CA LYS A 108 5.91 10.58 -11.92
C LYS A 108 5.57 9.33 -12.74
N PHE A 109 5.56 8.17 -12.09
CA PHE A 109 5.29 6.86 -12.69
C PHE A 109 3.97 6.33 -12.13
N CYS A 110 2.87 6.64 -12.80
CA CYS A 110 1.54 6.27 -12.31
C CYS A 110 1.08 4.97 -12.95
N VAL A 111 0.55 4.06 -12.12
CA VAL A 111 -0.29 2.94 -12.58
C VAL A 111 -1.74 3.39 -12.62
N LEU A 112 -2.20 3.94 -11.49
CA LEU A 112 -3.58 4.38 -11.31
C LEU A 112 -3.74 5.88 -11.55
N ARG A 113 -4.93 6.27 -12.02
CA ARG A 113 -5.32 7.65 -12.22
C ARG A 113 -6.22 8.12 -11.06
N PRO A 114 -5.79 9.07 -10.22
CA PRO A 114 -4.41 9.57 -10.05
C PRO A 114 -3.61 8.69 -9.06
N HIS A 115 -2.29 8.72 -9.13
CA HIS A 115 -1.41 8.15 -8.10
C HIS A 115 -0.58 9.28 -7.50
N PHE A 116 -0.71 9.47 -6.20
CA PHE A 116 -0.01 10.48 -5.43
C PHE A 116 1.08 9.89 -4.54
N VAL A 117 2.01 10.75 -4.16
CA VAL A 117 2.91 10.52 -3.05
C VAL A 117 2.78 11.68 -2.06
N LEU A 118 2.61 11.33 -0.78
CA LEU A 118 2.46 12.24 0.33
C LEU A 118 3.76 12.22 1.16
N TYR A 119 4.40 13.37 1.28
CA TYR A 119 5.70 13.52 1.94
C TYR A 119 5.61 14.52 3.10
N PRO A 120 6.33 14.30 4.21
CA PRO A 120 6.57 15.35 5.19
C PRO A 120 7.42 16.46 4.57
N ASN A 121 7.13 17.71 4.93
CA ASN A 121 7.82 18.87 4.40
C ASN A 121 9.26 18.98 4.91
N GLN A 122 9.52 18.40 6.08
CA GLN A 122 10.86 18.25 6.63
C GLN A 122 11.47 16.94 6.15
N PHE A 123 12.78 16.94 5.91
CA PHE A 123 13.46 15.71 5.54
C PHE A 123 13.46 14.72 6.70
N GLU A 124 12.80 13.59 6.49
CA GLU A 124 12.88 12.42 7.34
C GLU A 124 13.43 11.27 6.50
N ARG A 125 14.37 10.48 7.06
CA ARG A 125 14.87 9.28 6.37
C ARG A 125 13.69 8.34 6.07
N HIS A 126 13.83 7.35 5.20
CA HIS A 126 12.77 6.37 4.91
C HIS A 126 12.55 5.29 6.02
N SER A 127 13.20 5.43 7.17
CA SER A 127 13.15 4.46 8.29
C SER A 127 12.46 4.91 9.60
N PRO A 128 11.74 6.05 9.72
CA PRO A 128 10.83 6.29 10.83
C PRO A 128 9.47 5.67 10.56
N GLU A 129 8.89 5.15 11.63
CA GLU A 129 7.48 4.80 11.70
C GLU A 129 6.61 6.02 11.35
N LEU A 130 5.37 5.80 10.94
CA LEU A 130 4.43 6.89 10.74
C LEU A 130 4.16 7.58 12.09
N THR A 131 4.27 8.90 12.11
CA THR A 131 3.89 9.73 13.25
C THR A 131 2.39 10.05 13.19
N GLY A 132 1.84 10.57 14.29
CA GLY A 132 0.48 11.11 14.29
C GLY A 132 0.24 12.18 13.20
N GLN A 133 1.28 12.96 12.83
CA GLN A 133 1.16 13.95 11.75
C GLN A 133 1.04 13.30 10.37
N ASP A 134 1.78 12.22 10.11
CA ASP A 134 1.70 11.47 8.85
C ASP A 134 0.31 10.83 8.71
N LEU A 135 -0.15 10.15 9.77
CA LEU A 135 -1.47 9.51 9.83
C LEU A 135 -2.58 10.54 9.63
N HIS A 136 -2.48 11.69 10.29
CA HIS A 136 -3.46 12.77 10.16
C HIS A 136 -3.49 13.33 8.73
N ALA A 137 -2.31 13.57 8.12
CA ALA A 137 -2.23 14.05 6.74
C ALA A 137 -2.84 13.06 5.76
N ALA A 138 -2.48 11.77 5.87
CA ALA A 138 -3.07 10.71 5.05
C ALA A 138 -4.59 10.66 5.22
N TRP A 139 -5.10 10.73 6.46
CA TRP A 139 -6.53 10.77 6.74
C TRP A 139 -7.25 11.96 6.11
N GLN A 140 -6.63 13.15 6.11
CA GLN A 140 -7.17 14.33 5.43
C GLN A 140 -7.30 14.11 3.93
N VAL A 141 -6.27 13.53 3.29
CA VAL A 141 -6.31 13.22 1.85
C VAL A 141 -7.40 12.21 1.53
N LEU A 142 -7.50 11.11 2.28
CA LEU A 142 -8.55 10.10 2.06
C LEU A 142 -9.96 10.72 2.15
N LYS A 143 -10.20 11.59 3.12
CA LYS A 143 -11.51 12.27 3.29
C LYS A 143 -11.82 13.28 2.18
N ALA A 144 -10.80 13.90 1.61
CA ALA A 144 -10.96 14.92 0.57
C ALA A 144 -11.37 14.37 -0.81
N PHE A 145 -11.47 13.04 -0.96
CA PHE A 145 -11.93 12.37 -2.19
C PHE A 145 -13.24 11.62 -1.91
N PRO A 146 -14.40 12.30 -1.96
CA PRO A 146 -15.69 11.68 -1.66
C PRO A 146 -16.21 10.77 -2.79
N ARG A 147 -15.85 11.02 -4.06
CA ARG A 147 -16.39 10.25 -5.20
C ARG A 147 -15.49 9.08 -5.60
N THR A 148 -14.18 9.23 -5.45
CA THR A 148 -13.17 8.20 -5.72
C THR A 148 -12.61 7.71 -4.38
N PRO A 149 -13.05 6.56 -3.86
CA PRO A 149 -12.45 5.97 -2.67
C PRO A 149 -10.94 5.81 -2.87
N LEU A 150 -10.16 6.39 -1.97
CA LEU A 150 -8.70 6.27 -1.97
C LEU A 150 -8.24 5.27 -0.92
N MET A 151 -7.02 4.80 -1.11
CA MET A 151 -6.24 4.01 -0.17
C MET A 151 -4.84 4.60 -0.07
N MET A 152 -4.24 4.49 1.11
CA MET A 152 -2.86 4.86 1.39
C MET A 152 -2.06 3.60 1.67
N ILE A 153 -0.83 3.53 1.17
CA ILE A 153 0.15 2.53 1.57
C ILE A 153 1.43 3.17 2.12
N HIS A 154 2.06 2.46 3.05
CA HIS A 154 3.38 2.79 3.56
C HIS A 154 4.21 1.51 3.73
N ASN A 155 5.47 1.60 3.33
CA ASN A 155 6.42 0.50 3.32
C ASN A 155 7.53 0.83 4.34
N TYR A 156 7.59 0.11 5.45
CA TYR A 156 8.56 0.34 6.52
C TYR A 156 9.61 -0.77 6.59
N GLY A 157 10.88 -0.39 6.65
CA GLY A 157 12.00 -1.33 6.80
C GLY A 157 12.46 -1.98 5.49
N SER A 158 13.63 -2.62 5.52
CA SER A 158 14.34 -3.07 4.31
C SER A 158 13.65 -4.21 3.56
N ALA A 159 12.73 -4.93 4.19
CA ALA A 159 11.99 -6.04 3.60
C ALA A 159 10.61 -5.64 3.03
N SER A 160 10.20 -4.37 3.14
CA SER A 160 8.83 -3.94 2.83
C SER A 160 8.52 -3.68 1.35
N GLY A 161 9.51 -3.73 0.46
CA GLY A 161 9.32 -3.46 -0.98
C GLY A 161 9.30 -1.97 -1.37
N GLY A 162 9.49 -1.05 -0.41
CA GLY A 162 9.45 0.40 -0.66
C GLY A 162 10.69 1.00 -1.32
N LEU A 163 10.49 2.10 -2.06
CA LEU A 163 11.57 2.91 -2.62
C LEU A 163 12.41 3.55 -1.51
N ARG A 164 13.71 3.30 -1.51
CA ARG A 164 14.63 3.85 -0.51
C ARG A 164 14.84 5.36 -0.72
N GLY A 165 14.73 6.17 0.35
CA GLY A 165 15.05 7.60 0.28
C GLY A 165 14.46 8.44 1.41
N HIS A 166 13.60 9.39 1.05
CA HIS A 166 12.81 10.19 1.99
C HIS A 166 11.54 9.44 2.41
N LYS A 167 11.08 9.65 3.65
CA LYS A 167 9.82 9.07 4.15
C LYS A 167 8.65 9.51 3.27
N HIS A 168 7.80 8.57 2.91
CA HIS A 168 6.62 8.87 2.11
C HIS A 168 5.52 7.83 2.29
N MET A 169 4.32 8.22 1.89
CA MET A 169 3.17 7.36 1.73
C MET A 169 2.66 7.48 0.29
N GLU A 170 2.28 6.38 -0.32
CA GLU A 170 1.66 6.38 -1.64
C GLU A 170 0.14 6.39 -1.46
N VAL A 171 -0.57 7.20 -2.24
CA VAL A 171 -2.03 7.34 -2.15
C VAL A 171 -2.63 7.23 -3.53
N PHE A 172 -3.56 6.31 -3.73
CA PHE A 172 -4.16 6.04 -5.03
C PHE A 172 -5.58 5.46 -4.86
N PRO A 173 -6.39 5.41 -5.94
CA PRO A 173 -7.71 4.80 -5.90
C PRO A 173 -7.69 3.39 -5.32
N LYS A 174 -8.56 3.16 -4.34
CA LYS A 174 -8.86 1.83 -3.85
C LYS A 174 -9.53 1.05 -5.01
N PRO A 175 -9.14 -0.21 -5.27
CA PRO A 175 -9.82 -1.00 -6.29
C PRO A 175 -11.27 -1.28 -5.87
N GLY A 176 -12.16 -1.50 -6.85
CA GLY A 176 -13.56 -1.82 -6.54
C GLY A 176 -14.59 -1.41 -7.59
N SER A 177 -14.28 -0.51 -8.51
CA SER A 177 -15.19 -0.13 -9.60
C SER A 177 -15.52 -1.28 -10.57
N SER A 178 -14.69 -2.32 -10.57
CA SER A 178 -14.73 -3.50 -11.44
C SER A 178 -15.11 -4.79 -10.70
N GLY A 179 -15.54 -4.71 -9.43
CA GLY A 179 -15.98 -5.87 -8.64
C GLY A 179 -14.92 -6.55 -7.78
N PHE A 180 -13.63 -6.23 -7.97
CA PHE A 180 -12.55 -6.69 -7.09
C PHE A 180 -12.67 -6.08 -5.70
N LYS A 181 -12.66 -6.92 -4.66
CA LYS A 181 -12.72 -6.49 -3.26
C LYS A 181 -11.46 -6.92 -2.55
N LEU A 182 -10.88 -6.01 -1.78
CA LEU A 182 -9.76 -6.34 -0.92
C LEU A 182 -10.27 -7.23 0.21
N PHE A 183 -9.49 -8.22 0.65
CA PHE A 183 -9.90 -9.12 1.72
C PHE A 183 -10.31 -8.41 3.02
N PRO A 184 -9.72 -7.26 3.43
CA PRO A 184 -10.19 -6.54 4.61
C PRO A 184 -11.62 -5.99 4.47
N ASP A 185 -12.09 -5.74 3.25
CA ASP A 185 -13.47 -5.28 2.99
C ASP A 185 -14.52 -6.38 3.21
N LEU A 186 -14.07 -7.63 3.28
CA LEU A 186 -14.92 -8.80 3.45
C LEU A 186 -14.89 -9.33 4.90
N THR A 187 -14.00 -8.79 5.72
CA THR A 187 -13.84 -9.15 7.12
C THR A 187 -14.91 -8.49 8.00
N LYS A 188 -15.49 -9.25 8.93
CA LYS A 188 -16.41 -8.72 9.96
C LYS A 188 -15.60 -7.97 11.03
N LEU A 189 -15.31 -6.70 10.77
CA LEU A 189 -14.54 -5.85 11.70
C LEU A 189 -15.44 -5.19 12.76
N LYS A 190 -14.95 -5.15 14.00
CA LYS A 190 -15.54 -4.35 15.09
C LYS A 190 -14.62 -3.17 15.37
N LEU A 191 -15.20 -2.04 15.81
CA LEU A 191 -14.48 -0.77 15.96
C LEU A 191 -13.26 -0.82 16.88
N ARG A 192 -13.16 -1.76 17.83
CA ARG A 192 -12.05 -1.81 18.81
C ARG A 192 -11.20 -3.06 18.70
N ASP A 193 -11.63 -4.05 17.93
CA ASP A 193 -10.99 -5.35 17.90
C ASP A 193 -10.02 -5.37 16.73
N VAL A 194 -8.77 -5.77 17.01
CA VAL A 194 -7.85 -6.16 15.94
C VAL A 194 -8.27 -7.55 15.47
N VAL A 195 -8.39 -7.70 14.15
CA VAL A 195 -8.77 -8.95 13.49
C VAL A 195 -7.66 -9.35 12.52
N SER A 196 -7.26 -10.61 12.59
CA SER A 196 -6.38 -11.25 11.61
C SER A 196 -7.20 -12.20 10.76
N VAL A 197 -6.94 -12.23 9.45
CA VAL A 197 -7.64 -13.12 8.51
C VAL A 197 -6.76 -14.34 8.26
N PRO A 198 -7.10 -15.53 8.82
CA PRO A 198 -6.22 -16.70 8.76
C PRO A 198 -6.20 -17.39 7.39
N THR A 199 -7.14 -17.05 6.49
CA THR A 199 -7.17 -17.55 5.10
C THR A 199 -6.23 -16.78 4.18
N VAL A 200 -5.56 -15.74 4.66
CA VAL A 200 -4.53 -15.01 3.92
C VAL A 200 -3.18 -15.69 4.18
N PRO A 201 -2.29 -15.82 3.17
CA PRO A 201 -1.02 -16.56 3.29
C PRO A 201 0.01 -15.98 4.28
N TYR A 202 -0.32 -14.91 5.00
CA TYR A 202 0.60 -14.24 5.91
C TYR A 202 -0.15 -13.54 7.06
N GLU A 203 0.57 -13.30 8.16
CA GLU A 203 0.10 -12.57 9.33
C GLU A 203 -0.27 -11.13 8.94
N ASN A 204 -1.49 -10.76 9.33
CA ASN A 204 -2.10 -9.48 9.04
C ASN A 204 -2.91 -9.03 10.25
N HIS A 205 -2.90 -7.72 10.52
CA HIS A 205 -3.57 -7.13 11.67
C HIS A 205 -4.43 -5.97 11.20
N ILE A 206 -5.75 -6.16 11.19
CA ILE A 206 -6.72 -5.20 10.66
C ILE A 206 -7.52 -4.61 11.81
N ILE A 207 -7.75 -3.30 11.78
CA ILE A 207 -8.67 -2.64 12.70
C ILE A 207 -9.57 -1.66 11.95
N ALA A 208 -10.86 -1.65 12.29
CA ALA A 208 -11.84 -0.78 11.63
C ALA A 208 -11.58 0.70 11.92
N LEU A 209 -11.84 1.53 10.92
CA LEU A 209 -11.95 2.98 11.01
C LEU A 209 -13.39 3.41 10.76
N SER A 210 -13.70 4.66 11.09
CA SER A 210 -15.01 5.25 10.81
C SER A 210 -14.85 6.73 10.50
N ALA A 211 -15.91 7.36 9.99
CA ALA A 211 -15.93 8.81 9.79
C ALA A 211 -15.71 9.62 11.09
N GLN A 212 -15.86 8.97 12.26
CA GLN A 212 -15.76 9.55 13.60
C GLN A 212 -14.39 9.28 14.24
N THR A 213 -13.50 8.55 13.57
CA THR A 213 -12.14 8.32 14.05
C THR A 213 -11.41 9.64 14.21
N SER A 214 -11.03 9.93 15.45
CA SER A 214 -10.20 11.09 15.84
C SER A 214 -8.73 10.84 15.48
N PRO A 215 -7.89 11.89 15.37
CA PRO A 215 -6.45 11.73 15.17
C PRO A 215 -5.79 10.83 16.24
N GLU A 216 -6.18 11.00 17.50
CA GLU A 216 -5.64 10.24 18.63
C GLU A 216 -6.05 8.76 18.57
N ASP A 217 -7.31 8.50 18.22
CA ASP A 217 -7.82 7.14 18.01
C ASP A 217 -7.12 6.46 16.81
N LEU A 218 -6.88 7.19 15.72
CA LEU A 218 -6.15 6.68 14.57
C LEU A 218 -4.71 6.29 14.92
N GLU A 219 -4.02 7.15 15.68
CA GLU A 219 -2.66 6.89 16.14
C GLU A 219 -2.62 5.67 17.08
N GLN A 220 -3.56 5.56 18.02
CA GLN A 220 -3.66 4.40 18.90
C GLN A 220 -3.89 3.10 18.11
N LYS A 221 -4.81 3.13 17.13
CA LYS A 221 -5.11 1.99 16.26
C LYS A 221 -3.91 1.58 15.42
N TYR A 222 -3.20 2.54 14.85
CA TYR A 222 -1.95 2.31 14.13
C TYR A 222 -0.90 1.64 15.04
N ASN A 223 -0.65 2.22 16.22
CA ASN A 223 0.33 1.68 17.17
C ASN A 223 0.01 0.24 17.57
N ASN A 224 -1.27 -0.10 17.75
CA ASN A 224 -1.70 -1.47 18.06
C ASN A 224 -1.32 -2.46 16.95
N ILE A 225 -1.68 -2.16 15.69
CA ILE A 225 -1.44 -3.09 14.57
C ILE A 225 0.05 -3.23 14.22
N VAL A 226 0.84 -2.16 14.29
CA VAL A 226 2.28 -2.24 13.99
C VAL A 226 3.05 -2.91 15.12
N SER A 227 2.61 -2.77 16.38
CA SER A 227 3.17 -3.49 17.51
C SER A 227 2.97 -5.00 17.38
N LEU A 228 1.82 -5.43 16.85
CA LEU A 228 1.54 -6.84 16.56
C LEU A 228 2.39 -7.34 15.37
N ALA A 229 2.43 -6.59 14.26
CA ALA A 229 3.27 -6.96 13.11
C ALA A 229 4.77 -7.03 13.48
N ALA A 230 5.24 -6.18 14.38
CA ALA A 230 6.60 -6.25 14.91
C ALA A 230 6.83 -7.48 15.82
N GLN A 231 5.81 -7.90 16.57
CA GLN A 231 5.86 -9.11 17.41
C GLN A 231 5.99 -10.38 16.56
N ASP A 232 5.33 -10.43 15.40
CA ASP A 232 5.44 -11.55 14.46
C ASP A 232 6.88 -11.76 13.95
N LEU A 233 7.72 -10.71 14.02
CA LEU A 233 9.10 -10.69 13.55
C LEU A 233 10.15 -10.78 14.67
N VAL A 234 9.75 -11.04 15.93
CA VAL A 234 10.66 -11.04 17.09
C VAL A 234 11.87 -11.95 16.89
N PHE A 235 11.71 -13.07 16.16
CA PHE A 235 12.81 -13.98 15.87
C PHE A 235 13.72 -13.53 14.71
N ASP A 236 13.25 -12.64 13.83
CA ASP A 236 14.00 -12.14 12.67
C ASP A 236 14.95 -10.98 13.04
N ARG A 237 14.79 -10.36 14.22
CA ARG A 237 15.55 -9.16 14.67
C ARG A 237 15.48 -8.00 13.66
N ARG A 238 14.44 -7.99 12.83
CA ARG A 238 14.12 -6.95 11.85
C ARG A 238 12.74 -6.42 12.17
N THR A 239 12.53 -5.13 11.94
CA THR A 239 11.20 -4.54 11.91
C THR A 239 10.94 -4.09 10.48
N SER A 240 10.16 -4.89 9.76
CA SER A 240 9.71 -4.52 8.43
C SER A 240 8.24 -4.89 8.30
N TYR A 241 7.44 -3.94 7.87
CA TYR A 241 6.01 -4.15 7.73
C TYR A 241 5.47 -3.24 6.63
N ASN A 242 4.33 -3.63 6.09
CA ASN A 242 3.50 -2.74 5.29
C ASN A 242 2.36 -2.21 6.13
N VAL A 243 1.93 -0.99 5.82
CA VAL A 243 0.69 -0.42 6.32
C VAL A 243 -0.18 -0.06 5.14
N VAL A 244 -1.47 -0.40 5.25
CA VAL A 244 -2.50 -0.07 4.27
C VAL A 244 -3.66 0.59 5.01
N MET A 245 -4.13 1.73 4.54
CA MET A 245 -5.21 2.50 5.17
C MET A 245 -6.25 2.94 4.15
N THR A 246 -7.53 2.71 4.48
CA THR A 246 -8.69 3.26 3.77
C THR A 246 -9.50 4.13 4.72
N LYS A 247 -10.70 4.58 4.32
CA LYS A 247 -11.63 5.24 5.25
C LYS A 247 -12.29 4.27 6.23
N ASP A 248 -12.25 2.98 5.94
CA ASP A 248 -13.04 1.96 6.62
C ASP A 248 -12.19 1.08 7.53
N TRP A 249 -10.87 1.02 7.30
CA TRP A 249 -9.95 0.19 8.07
C TRP A 249 -8.50 0.64 7.88
N ILE A 250 -7.64 0.25 8.82
CA ILE A 250 -6.19 0.30 8.71
C ILE A 250 -5.62 -1.08 9.05
N MET A 251 -4.59 -1.50 8.33
CA MET A 251 -3.99 -2.82 8.43
C MET A 251 -2.47 -2.74 8.43
N ALA A 252 -1.83 -3.63 9.19
CA ALA A 252 -0.40 -3.89 9.12
C ALA A 252 -0.15 -5.33 8.66
N ILE A 253 0.89 -5.53 7.85
CA ILE A 253 1.36 -6.85 7.36
C ILE A 253 2.83 -6.99 7.72
N ALA A 254 3.19 -8.05 8.45
CA ALA A 254 4.58 -8.35 8.78
C ALA A 254 5.36 -8.80 7.54
N ARG A 255 6.57 -8.27 7.34
CA ARG A 255 7.38 -8.50 6.13
C ARG A 255 8.74 -9.14 6.43
N LYS A 256 9.00 -10.25 5.74
CA LYS A 256 10.22 -11.04 5.86
C LYS A 256 11.25 -10.70 4.78
N CYS A 257 10.80 -10.55 3.53
CA CYS A 257 11.66 -10.13 2.41
C CYS A 257 10.89 -9.32 1.36
N THR A 258 11.63 -8.58 0.53
CA THR A 258 11.09 -7.74 -0.54
C THR A 258 10.57 -8.54 -1.73
N GLY A 259 11.04 -9.76 -1.94
CA GLY A 259 10.87 -10.51 -3.18
C GLY A 259 12.17 -10.67 -3.97
N LEU A 260 12.08 -11.37 -5.09
CA LEU A 260 13.16 -11.57 -6.06
C LEU A 260 13.42 -10.27 -6.84
N PRO A 261 14.65 -10.05 -7.34
CA PRO A 261 14.95 -8.91 -8.20
C PRO A 261 14.02 -8.86 -9.42
N GLY A 262 13.34 -7.73 -9.63
CA GLY A 262 12.35 -7.53 -10.69
C GLY A 262 10.93 -8.00 -10.35
N LEU A 263 10.75 -8.69 -9.23
CA LEU A 263 9.45 -9.16 -8.73
C LEU A 263 9.25 -8.71 -7.28
N GLU A 264 9.80 -7.55 -6.92
CA GLU A 264 9.65 -6.99 -5.59
C GLU A 264 8.20 -6.58 -5.31
N VAL A 265 7.79 -6.77 -4.06
CA VAL A 265 6.39 -6.63 -3.63
C VAL A 265 6.32 -5.63 -2.50
N ASP A 266 5.54 -4.58 -2.71
CA ASP A 266 5.22 -3.59 -1.71
C ASP A 266 3.89 -3.91 -1.01
N ALA A 267 3.38 -2.97 -0.21
CA ALA A 267 2.08 -3.10 0.43
C ALA A 267 0.92 -3.38 -0.54
N ALA A 268 0.91 -2.80 -1.74
CA ALA A 268 -0.14 -3.01 -2.73
C ALA A 268 -0.09 -4.45 -3.26
N GLY A 269 1.11 -4.93 -3.61
CA GLY A 269 1.30 -6.31 -4.04
C GLY A 269 0.90 -7.31 -2.97
N MET A 270 1.22 -7.04 -1.69
CA MET A 270 0.83 -7.93 -0.60
C MET A 270 -0.68 -8.10 -0.53
N ILE A 271 -1.48 -7.05 -0.73
CA ILE A 271 -2.96 -7.12 -0.71
C ILE A 271 -3.59 -7.57 -2.03
N GLY A 272 -2.80 -8.16 -2.94
CA GLY A 272 -3.27 -8.71 -4.20
C GLY A 272 -3.34 -7.70 -5.36
N MET A 273 -2.75 -6.51 -5.23
CA MET A 273 -2.66 -5.55 -6.34
C MET A 273 -1.25 -5.59 -6.94
N VAL A 274 -1.05 -6.43 -7.96
CA VAL A 274 0.27 -6.67 -8.56
C VAL A 274 0.44 -5.83 -9.83
N TRP A 275 1.44 -4.97 -9.83
CA TRP A 275 1.78 -4.12 -10.98
C TRP A 275 3.15 -4.50 -11.53
N VAL A 276 3.20 -4.84 -12.82
CA VAL A 276 4.39 -5.32 -13.51
C VAL A 276 4.70 -4.46 -14.73
N GLY A 277 5.96 -4.45 -15.16
CA GLY A 277 6.44 -3.70 -16.32
C GLY A 277 6.26 -4.42 -17.64
N SER A 278 6.07 -5.73 -17.63
CA SER A 278 5.90 -6.53 -18.85
C SER A 278 5.02 -7.76 -18.65
N GLU A 279 4.61 -8.37 -19.76
CA GLU A 279 3.87 -9.63 -19.74
C GLU A 279 4.73 -10.78 -19.19
N GLU A 280 6.02 -10.78 -19.49
CA GLU A 280 6.97 -11.78 -18.98
C GLU A 280 7.09 -11.74 -17.45
N GLU A 281 7.10 -10.55 -16.84
CA GLU A 281 7.07 -10.39 -15.38
C GLU A 281 5.74 -10.90 -14.80
N LYS A 282 4.61 -10.69 -15.49
CA LYS A 282 3.30 -11.22 -15.11
C LYS A 282 3.31 -12.75 -15.11
N GLU A 283 3.78 -13.36 -16.19
CA GLU A 283 3.84 -14.82 -16.30
C GLU A 283 4.78 -15.42 -15.26
N ALA A 284 5.90 -14.77 -14.94
CA ALA A 284 6.78 -15.20 -13.86
C ALA A 284 6.08 -15.21 -12.49
N TRP A 285 5.22 -14.22 -12.21
CA TRP A 285 4.37 -14.20 -11.01
C TRP A 285 3.38 -15.36 -10.99
N ILE A 286 2.77 -15.66 -12.14
CA ILE A 286 1.79 -16.74 -12.29
C ILE A 286 2.47 -18.10 -12.09
N ASP A 287 3.63 -18.33 -12.71
CA ASP A 287 4.40 -19.58 -12.62
C ASP A 287 4.83 -19.93 -11.19
N MET A 288 5.11 -18.91 -10.35
CA MET A 288 5.44 -19.13 -8.94
C MET A 288 4.22 -19.50 -8.08
N GLY A 289 3.01 -19.23 -8.58
CA GLY A 289 1.79 -19.26 -7.79
C GLY A 289 1.70 -18.00 -6.90
N PRO A 290 0.82 -17.03 -7.19
CA PRO A 290 0.78 -15.75 -6.47
C PRO A 290 0.68 -15.90 -4.95
N ILE A 291 -0.14 -16.83 -4.46
CA ILE A 291 -0.31 -17.10 -3.01
C ILE A 291 0.96 -17.65 -2.38
N ASN A 292 1.58 -18.65 -3.02
CA ASN A 292 2.84 -19.22 -2.55
C ASN A 292 3.93 -18.15 -2.52
N TYR A 293 3.97 -17.27 -3.53
CA TYR A 293 4.93 -16.20 -3.55
C TYR A 293 4.69 -15.22 -2.40
N LEU A 294 3.45 -14.74 -2.20
CA LEU A 294 3.10 -13.84 -1.10
C LEU A 294 3.38 -14.44 0.29
N GLU A 295 3.14 -15.74 0.49
CA GLU A 295 3.48 -16.47 1.73
C GLU A 295 4.98 -16.36 2.04
N LEU A 296 5.85 -16.51 1.03
CA LEU A 296 7.31 -16.43 1.19
C LEU A 296 7.78 -15.04 1.63
N LEU A 297 7.03 -13.98 1.30
CA LEU A 297 7.39 -12.59 1.59
C LEU A 297 6.89 -12.11 2.95
N GLY A 298 5.87 -12.77 3.49
CA GLY A 298 5.29 -12.52 4.80
C GLY A 298 5.76 -13.49 5.89
N ILE A 299 5.05 -13.47 7.01
CA ILE A 299 5.16 -14.48 8.06
C ILE A 299 3.90 -15.35 7.98
N PRO A 300 3.99 -16.67 7.78
CA PRO A 300 2.80 -17.51 7.67
C PRO A 300 1.99 -17.51 8.98
N PRO A 301 0.64 -17.60 8.92
CA PRO A 301 -0.19 -17.60 10.10
C PRO A 301 0.15 -18.72 11.09
N LEU A 302 0.16 -18.43 12.39
CA LEU A 302 0.49 -19.43 13.44
C LEU A 302 -0.34 -20.72 13.37
N GLN A 303 -1.60 -20.67 12.89
CA GLN A 303 -2.46 -21.85 12.77
C GLN A 303 -1.99 -22.86 11.70
N MET A 304 -1.24 -22.45 10.68
CA MET A 304 -0.68 -23.38 9.68
C MET A 304 0.54 -24.16 10.20
N TYR A 305 1.22 -23.63 11.23
CA TYR A 305 2.40 -24.28 11.81
C TYR A 305 2.05 -25.58 12.57
N ASP A 306 0.87 -25.65 13.17
CA ASP A 306 0.42 -26.87 13.87
C ASP A 306 0.05 -27.99 12.89
N SER A 307 -0.55 -27.68 11.74
CA SER A 307 -0.84 -28.69 10.70
C SER A 307 0.42 -29.26 10.04
N LEU A 308 1.44 -28.42 9.78
CA LEU A 308 2.70 -28.85 9.15
C LEU A 308 3.65 -29.57 10.13
N SER A 309 3.61 -29.23 11.41
CA SER A 309 4.38 -29.93 12.45
C SER A 309 3.82 -31.31 12.77
N LEU A 310 2.50 -31.49 12.68
CA LEU A 310 1.84 -32.81 12.74
C LEU A 310 2.22 -33.70 11.55
N ASP A 311 2.40 -33.15 10.34
CA ASP A 311 2.77 -33.94 9.16
C ASP A 311 4.25 -34.38 9.17
N ARG A 312 5.16 -33.57 9.74
CA ARG A 312 6.56 -33.98 9.97
C ARG A 312 6.70 -35.12 10.98
N SER A 313 5.73 -35.31 11.87
CA SER A 313 5.71 -36.44 12.81
C SER A 313 5.30 -37.77 12.15
N ARG A 314 4.68 -37.74 10.95
CA ARG A 314 4.27 -38.93 10.20
C ARG A 314 5.37 -39.55 9.34
N TYR A 315 6.49 -38.85 9.15
CA TYR A 315 7.65 -39.34 8.38
C TYR A 315 8.84 -39.81 9.23
N ARG A 316 8.66 -40.02 10.54
CA ARG A 316 9.59 -40.91 11.29
C ARG A 316 9.18 -42.36 11.06
N LEU A 317 9.60 -42.91 9.92
CA LEU A 317 9.73 -44.34 9.75
C LEU A 317 11.11 -44.77 10.24
N ASP A 318 11.08 -45.86 11.00
CA ASP A 318 12.15 -46.63 11.60
C ASP A 318 13.44 -46.71 10.78
N HIS A 319 14.56 -46.34 11.41
CA HIS A 319 15.88 -46.97 11.28
C HIS A 319 16.67 -46.80 12.57
#